data_AF-A0A833Z276-F1
#
_entry.id   AF-A0A833Z276-F1
#
_cell.length_a   1.000
_cell.length_b   1.000
_cell.length_c   1.000
_cell.angle_alpha   90.00
_cell.angle_beta   90.00
_cell.angle_gamma   90.00
#
_symmetry.space_group_name_H-M   'P 1'
#
loop_
_entity.id
_entity.type
_entity.pdbx_description
1 polymer ?
#
loop_
_entity_poly.entity_id
_entity_poly.type
_entity_poly.pdbx_seq_one_letter_code
_entity_poly.pdbx_strand_id
1 'polypeptide(L)'
;MSQKIVKASKKINVSSSLESEDISLETTVPTDDISSSEERDGKIKITRQLIERKELLHNIQLLKIELSQKNMMIDNLKVDYLTKIEELEEKLNDALHQKQLLTLRLDSQLTFQQKDARKYQELMKQEMETILLRQKQLEETNRQLREKAGDIRRNLHDFELTEEQYMKLKGFPEDQLSIPEYVSMRFYELMDPLKKEISELQVKKNNLSEELTENKGQLKQLTEE
;
A
#
# COMPACT_ATOMS: atom_id res chain seq x y z
N MET A 1 19.49 -1.18 -27.55
CA MET A 1 19.59 -2.04 -28.75
C MET A 1 18.30 -2.83 -28.85
N SER A 2 17.45 -2.55 -29.85
CA SER A 2 16.60 -3.54 -30.55
C SER A 2 15.55 -2.84 -31.42
N GLN A 3 15.86 -2.87 -32.72
CA GLN A 3 14.99 -3.09 -33.89
C GLN A 3 13.80 -2.15 -34.13
N LYS A 4 14.08 -1.15 -34.97
CA LYS A 4 13.14 -0.46 -35.88
C LYS A 4 12.57 -1.46 -36.90
N ILE A 5 11.25 -1.53 -37.01
CA ILE A 5 10.57 -2.07 -38.21
C ILE A 5 9.91 -0.88 -38.91
N VAL A 6 10.49 -0.53 -40.06
CA VAL A 6 9.96 0.48 -40.98
C VAL A 6 8.92 -0.23 -41.86
N LYS A 7 7.63 0.06 -41.67
CA LYS A 7 6.57 -0.40 -42.57
C LYS A 7 6.44 0.58 -43.74
N ALA A 8 6.72 0.09 -44.94
CA ALA A 8 6.57 0.79 -46.19
C ALA A 8 5.09 1.12 -46.46
N SER A 9 4.80 2.42 -46.63
CA SER A 9 3.51 2.94 -47.07
C SER A 9 3.36 2.74 -48.58
N LYS A 10 2.67 1.66 -48.96
CA LYS A 10 2.24 1.42 -50.34
C LYS A 10 1.05 2.34 -50.65
N LYS A 11 1.31 3.45 -51.34
CA LYS A 11 0.28 4.25 -52.02
C LYS A 11 -0.40 3.37 -53.05
N ILE A 12 -1.67 3.03 -52.82
CA ILE A 12 -2.53 2.40 -53.83
C ILE A 12 -3.34 3.54 -54.43
N ASN A 13 -2.95 3.95 -55.64
CA ASN A 13 -3.76 4.83 -56.47
C ASN A 13 -5.00 4.03 -56.89
N VAL A 14 -6.15 4.39 -56.35
CA VAL A 14 -7.44 3.90 -56.85
C VAL A 14 -7.85 4.85 -57.97
N SER A 15 -7.41 4.54 -59.18
CA SER A 15 -7.93 5.16 -60.40
C SER A 15 -9.31 4.54 -60.68
N SER A 16 -10.39 5.17 -60.22
CA SER A 16 -11.75 4.83 -60.66
C SER A 16 -11.97 5.44 -62.04
N SER A 17 -11.55 4.71 -63.07
CA SER A 17 -11.96 4.97 -64.45
C SER A 17 -13.44 4.56 -64.56
N LEU A 18 -14.33 5.56 -64.49
CA LEU A 18 -15.73 5.44 -64.84
C LEU A 18 -15.81 5.49 -66.37
N GLU A 19 -15.53 4.36 -67.02
CA GLU A 19 -15.96 4.12 -68.41
C GLU A 19 -17.42 3.65 -68.34
N SER A 20 -18.33 4.61 -68.33
CA SER A 20 -19.71 4.38 -68.71
C SER A 20 -19.74 4.04 -70.20
N GLU A 21 -19.84 2.76 -70.52
CA GLU A 21 -20.27 2.31 -71.84
C GLU A 21 -21.71 2.77 -72.05
N ASP A 22 -21.87 3.86 -72.80
CA ASP A 22 -23.13 4.25 -73.42
C ASP A 22 -23.60 3.10 -74.32
N ILE A 23 -24.53 2.28 -73.84
CA ILE A 23 -25.21 1.28 -74.67
C ILE A 23 -26.23 2.04 -75.51
N SER A 24 -25.77 2.50 -76.67
CA SER A 24 -26.60 3.00 -77.76
C SER A 24 -27.74 2.01 -78.07
N LEU A 25 -28.96 2.44 -77.79
CA LEU A 25 -30.20 1.81 -78.26
C LEU A 25 -30.39 2.17 -79.74
N GLU A 26 -29.56 1.60 -80.60
CA GLU A 26 -29.73 1.72 -82.05
C GLU A 26 -30.87 0.77 -82.49
N THR A 27 -32.05 1.34 -82.69
CA THR A 27 -33.21 0.63 -83.21
C THR A 27 -33.04 0.50 -84.72
N THR A 28 -32.32 -0.52 -85.18
CA THR A 28 -32.28 -0.83 -86.61
C THR A 28 -33.56 -1.56 -87.00
N VAL A 29 -34.40 -0.88 -87.78
CA VAL A 29 -35.55 -1.46 -88.45
C VAL A 29 -35.02 -2.38 -89.56
N PRO A 30 -35.38 -3.68 -89.61
CA PRO A 30 -34.99 -4.54 -90.73
C PRO A 30 -35.80 -4.14 -91.97
N THR A 31 -35.17 -3.48 -92.93
CA THR A 31 -35.65 -3.45 -94.31
C THR A 31 -35.28 -4.78 -94.96
N ASP A 32 -36.24 -5.71 -95.00
CA ASP A 32 -36.13 -6.96 -95.74
C ASP A 32 -36.14 -6.69 -97.25
N ASP A 33 -35.06 -7.08 -97.94
CA ASP A 33 -35.03 -7.29 -99.38
C ASP A 33 -35.87 -8.53 -99.73
N ILE A 34 -37.03 -8.32 -100.35
CA ILE A 34 -37.87 -9.40 -100.88
C ILE A 34 -37.26 -9.96 -102.19
N SER A 35 -36.55 -11.07 -102.09
CA SER A 35 -36.20 -11.93 -103.22
C SER A 35 -37.16 -13.14 -103.31
N SER A 36 -37.64 -13.39 -104.54
CA SER A 36 -38.67 -14.37 -104.91
C SER A 36 -38.07 -15.71 -105.37
N SER A 37 -38.52 -16.85 -104.80
CA SER A 37 -38.79 -18.14 -105.49
C SER A 37 -39.15 -19.24 -104.46
N GLU A 38 -39.75 -20.34 -104.95
CA GLU A 38 -40.36 -21.50 -104.30
C GLU A 38 -39.67 -22.08 -103.04
N GLU A 39 -40.46 -22.32 -101.97
CA GLU A 39 -40.33 -23.42 -100.98
C GLU A 39 -41.28 -23.14 -99.79
N ARG A 40 -42.45 -23.80 -99.74
CA ARG A 40 -43.44 -23.55 -98.65
C ARG A 40 -43.11 -24.30 -97.34
N ASP A 41 -42.31 -25.37 -97.37
CA ASP A 41 -41.97 -26.15 -96.16
C ASP A 41 -40.67 -25.66 -95.47
N GLY A 42 -39.74 -25.05 -96.23
CA GLY A 42 -38.54 -24.40 -95.70
C GLY A 42 -38.82 -23.07 -94.97
N LYS A 43 -39.73 -22.23 -95.52
CA LYS A 43 -40.12 -20.94 -94.93
C LYS A 43 -40.75 -21.07 -93.53
N ILE A 44 -41.50 -22.14 -93.26
CA ILE A 44 -42.10 -22.40 -91.95
C ILE A 44 -41.04 -22.81 -90.92
N LYS A 45 -40.03 -23.59 -91.33
CA LYS A 45 -38.90 -23.96 -90.46
C LYS A 45 -38.00 -22.75 -90.18
N ILE A 46 -37.74 -21.91 -91.18
CA ILE A 46 -36.94 -20.68 -91.04
C ILE A 46 -37.64 -19.67 -90.12
N THR A 47 -38.96 -19.49 -90.25
CA THR A 47 -39.73 -18.59 -89.36
C THR A 47 -39.80 -19.10 -87.92
N ARG A 48 -39.93 -20.42 -87.70
CA ARG A 48 -39.84 -21.02 -86.36
C ARG A 48 -38.48 -20.82 -85.71
N GLN A 49 -37.39 -21.11 -86.43
CA GLN A 49 -36.03 -20.89 -85.96
C GLN A 49 -35.75 -19.42 -85.63
N LEU A 50 -36.33 -18.49 -86.40
CA LEU A 50 -36.20 -17.07 -86.15
C LEU A 50 -36.92 -16.64 -84.87
N ILE A 51 -38.10 -17.20 -84.59
CA ILE A 51 -38.85 -16.94 -83.35
C ILE A 51 -38.08 -17.50 -82.15
N GLU A 52 -37.62 -18.75 -82.22
CA GLU A 52 -36.81 -19.38 -81.16
C GLU A 52 -35.52 -18.57 -80.90
N ARG A 53 -34.87 -18.06 -81.94
CA ARG A 53 -33.71 -17.18 -81.80
C ARG A 53 -34.06 -15.86 -81.10
N LYS A 54 -35.20 -15.24 -81.42
CA LYS A 54 -35.66 -14.01 -80.76
C LYS A 54 -35.99 -14.25 -79.28
N GLU A 55 -36.63 -15.36 -78.95
CA GLU A 55 -36.92 -15.76 -77.57
C GLU A 55 -35.63 -16.00 -76.76
N LEU A 56 -34.65 -16.72 -77.33
CA LEU A 56 -33.35 -16.92 -76.70
C LEU A 56 -32.61 -15.61 -76.47
N LEU A 57 -32.63 -14.69 -77.44
CA LEU A 57 -32.02 -13.37 -77.29
C LEU A 57 -32.69 -12.55 -76.18
N HIS A 58 -34.01 -12.58 -76.09
CA HIS A 58 -34.75 -11.93 -75.02
C HIS A 58 -34.42 -12.52 -73.63
N ASN A 59 -34.37 -13.85 -73.52
CA ASN A 59 -33.98 -14.53 -72.28
C ASN A 59 -32.55 -14.17 -71.84
N ILE A 60 -31.62 -14.05 -72.80
CA ILE A 60 -30.26 -13.58 -72.52
C ILE A 60 -30.27 -12.14 -71.98
N GLN A 61 -31.09 -11.26 -72.55
CA GLN A 61 -31.21 -9.88 -72.05
C GLN A 61 -31.77 -9.85 -70.62
N LEU A 62 -32.80 -10.64 -70.33
CA LEU A 62 -33.37 -10.73 -68.98
C LEU A 62 -32.34 -11.24 -67.97
N LEU A 63 -31.59 -12.29 -68.32
CA LEU A 63 -30.51 -12.82 -67.48
C LEU A 63 -29.39 -11.79 -67.25
N LYS A 64 -29.04 -10.99 -68.26
CA LYS A 64 -28.06 -9.90 -68.10
C LYS A 64 -28.54 -8.83 -67.12
N ILE A 65 -29.82 -8.46 -67.18
CA ILE A 65 -30.42 -7.50 -66.24
C ILE A 65 -30.43 -8.08 -64.83
N GLU A 66 -30.87 -9.33 -64.64
CA GLU A 66 -30.87 -9.98 -63.33
C GLU A 66 -29.45 -10.07 -62.75
N LEU A 67 -28.46 -10.48 -63.56
CA LEU A 67 -27.06 -10.53 -63.15
C LEU A 67 -26.56 -9.14 -62.70
N SER A 68 -26.86 -8.09 -63.47
CA SER A 68 -26.48 -6.71 -63.13
C SER A 68 -27.12 -6.26 -61.81
N GLN A 69 -28.41 -6.57 -61.59
CA GLN A 69 -29.11 -6.26 -60.34
C GLN A 69 -28.50 -7.01 -59.14
N LYS A 70 -28.16 -8.30 -59.31
CA LYS A 70 -27.50 -9.10 -58.27
C LYS A 70 -26.11 -8.56 -57.95
N ASN A 71 -25.33 -8.14 -58.96
CA ASN A 71 -24.03 -7.51 -58.75
C ASN A 71 -24.18 -6.20 -57.96
N MET A 72 -25.13 -5.34 -58.32
CA MET A 72 -25.39 -4.10 -57.59
C MET A 72 -25.79 -4.37 -56.12
N MET A 73 -26.59 -5.41 -55.87
CA MET A 73 -26.96 -5.82 -54.52
C MET A 73 -25.74 -6.30 -53.71
N ILE A 74 -24.83 -7.06 -54.33
CA ILE A 74 -23.58 -7.51 -53.70
C ILE A 74 -22.69 -6.31 -53.37
N ASP A 75 -22.56 -5.35 -54.28
CA ASP A 75 -21.73 -4.16 -54.06
C ASP A 75 -22.28 -3.29 -52.92
N ASN A 76 -23.59 -3.09 -52.84
CA ASN A 76 -24.23 -2.39 -51.73
C ASN A 76 -23.95 -3.08 -50.39
N LEU A 77 -24.16 -4.40 -50.31
CA LEU A 77 -23.86 -5.17 -49.10
C LEU A 77 -22.39 -5.07 -48.72
N LYS A 78 -21.48 -5.09 -49.70
CA LYS A 78 -20.05 -4.94 -49.47
C LYS A 78 -19.72 -3.57 -48.87
N VAL A 79 -20.32 -2.50 -49.38
CA VAL A 79 -20.17 -1.16 -48.82
C VAL A 79 -20.68 -1.12 -47.38
N ASP A 80 -21.88 -1.64 -47.12
CA ASP A 80 -22.47 -1.69 -45.77
C ASP A 80 -21.56 -2.43 -44.78
N TYR A 81 -21.02 -3.59 -45.18
CA TYR A 81 -20.09 -4.35 -44.35
C TYR A 81 -18.76 -3.62 -44.14
N LEU A 82 -18.22 -2.95 -45.15
CA LEU A 82 -16.99 -2.16 -45.01
C LEU A 82 -17.19 -1.00 -44.04
N THR A 83 -18.27 -0.23 -44.17
CA THR A 83 -18.62 0.82 -43.22
C THR A 83 -18.80 0.25 -41.82
N LYS A 84 -19.43 -0.93 -41.70
CA LYS A 84 -19.60 -1.56 -40.39
C LYS A 84 -18.28 -1.98 -39.74
N ILE A 85 -17.33 -2.47 -40.55
CA ILE A 85 -15.99 -2.82 -40.08
C ILE A 85 -15.29 -1.56 -39.57
N GLU A 86 -15.32 -0.46 -40.32
CA GLU A 86 -14.70 0.81 -39.92
C GLU A 86 -15.28 1.33 -38.59
N GLU A 87 -16.60 1.32 -38.42
CA GLU A 87 -17.24 1.71 -37.15
C GLU A 87 -16.79 0.84 -35.96
N LEU A 88 -16.65 -0.47 -36.18
CA LEU A 88 -16.25 -1.40 -35.13
C LEU A 88 -14.76 -1.24 -34.78
N GLU A 89 -13.92 -0.95 -35.76
CA GLU A 89 -12.49 -0.65 -35.56
C GLU A 89 -12.30 0.65 -34.77
N GLU A 90 -13.07 1.70 -35.07
CA GLU A 90 -13.04 2.95 -34.31
C GLU A 90 -13.44 2.72 -32.84
N LYS A 91 -14.55 2.02 -32.60
CA LYS A 91 -15.00 1.67 -31.23
C LYS A 91 -13.99 0.82 -30.47
N LEU A 92 -13.32 -0.11 -31.16
CA LEU A 92 -12.27 -0.91 -30.55
C LEU A 92 -11.08 -0.03 -30.15
N ASN A 93 -10.67 0.89 -31.02
CA ASN A 93 -9.58 1.82 -30.72
C ASN A 93 -9.90 2.73 -29.53
N ASP A 94 -11.13 3.25 -29.46
CA ASP A 94 -11.58 4.05 -28.32
C ASP A 94 -11.56 3.25 -27.02
N ALA A 95 -12.07 2.02 -27.04
CA ALA A 95 -12.06 1.15 -25.87
C ALA A 95 -10.63 0.81 -25.41
N LEU A 96 -9.72 0.58 -26.35
CA LEU A 96 -8.30 0.36 -26.05
C LEU A 96 -7.65 1.61 -25.45
N HIS A 97 -7.95 2.79 -25.98
CA HIS A 97 -7.41 4.05 -25.45
C HIS A 97 -7.90 4.31 -24.03
N GLN A 98 -9.20 4.13 -23.76
CA GLN A 98 -9.77 4.26 -22.43
C GLN A 98 -9.15 3.26 -21.44
N LYS A 99 -8.97 2.00 -21.85
CA LYS A 99 -8.30 0.98 -21.05
C LYS A 99 -6.88 1.39 -20.68
N GLN A 100 -6.10 1.91 -21.62
CA GLN A 100 -4.73 2.37 -21.37
C GLN A 100 -4.71 3.51 -20.36
N LEU A 101 -5.60 4.50 -20.51
CA LEU A 101 -5.70 5.63 -19.58
C LEU A 101 -6.05 5.17 -18.16
N LEU A 102 -7.02 4.26 -18.02
CA LEU A 102 -7.41 3.70 -16.73
C LEU A 102 -6.27 2.90 -16.10
N THR A 103 -5.54 2.12 -16.89
CA THR A 103 -4.37 1.35 -16.43
C THR A 103 -3.30 2.29 -15.87
N LEU A 104 -2.94 3.34 -16.62
CA LEU A 104 -1.97 4.34 -16.17
C LEU A 104 -2.41 5.06 -14.90
N ARG A 105 -3.71 5.39 -14.78
CA ARG A 105 -4.26 6.02 -13.58
C ARG A 105 -4.15 5.09 -12.37
N LEU A 106 -4.51 3.81 -12.54
CA LEU A 106 -4.43 2.82 -11.48
C LEU A 106 -2.98 2.58 -11.04
N ASP A 107 -2.06 2.43 -11.98
CA ASP A 107 -0.63 2.25 -11.70
C ASP A 107 -0.05 3.47 -10.96
N SER A 108 -0.42 4.68 -11.39
CA SER A 108 -0.02 5.92 -10.69
C SER A 108 -0.54 5.95 -9.25
N GLN A 109 -1.82 5.61 -9.03
CA GLN A 109 -2.41 5.57 -7.70
C GLN A 109 -1.75 4.50 -6.81
N LEU A 110 -1.51 3.31 -7.36
CA LEU A 110 -0.90 2.20 -6.65
C LEU A 110 0.55 2.51 -6.28
N THR A 111 1.33 3.10 -7.20
CA THR A 111 2.72 3.51 -6.92
C THR A 111 2.78 4.61 -5.86
N PHE A 112 1.85 5.57 -5.87
CA PHE A 112 1.75 6.59 -4.84
C PHE A 112 1.43 5.99 -3.47
N GLN A 113 0.40 5.14 -3.39
CA GLN A 113 0.02 4.46 -2.14
C GLN A 113 1.16 3.59 -1.58
N GLN A 114 1.88 2.87 -2.45
CA GLN A 114 3.04 2.08 -2.03
C GLN A 114 4.17 2.95 -1.47
N LYS A 115 4.44 4.11 -2.09
CA LYS A 115 5.46 5.05 -1.60
C LYS A 115 5.08 5.63 -0.24
N ASP A 116 3.83 6.02 -0.07
CA ASP A 116 3.35 6.59 1.19
C ASP A 116 3.31 5.55 2.31
N ALA A 117 2.87 4.32 2.02
CA ALA A 117 2.92 3.22 2.98
C ALA A 117 4.35 2.93 3.45
N ARG A 118 5.34 2.94 2.53
CA ARG A 118 6.75 2.77 2.87
C ARG A 118 7.28 3.90 3.75
N LYS A 119 6.97 5.16 3.41
CA LYS A 119 7.35 6.32 4.23
C LYS A 119 6.78 6.24 5.64
N TYR A 120 5.50 5.89 5.75
CA TYR A 120 4.84 5.75 7.04
C TYR A 120 5.46 4.62 7.87
N GLN A 121 5.73 3.48 7.24
CA GLN A 121 6.40 2.36 7.89
C GLN A 121 7.80 2.73 8.39
N GLU A 122 8.57 3.47 7.60
CA GLU A 122 9.91 3.93 7.97
C GLU A 122 9.87 4.93 9.13
N LEU A 123 8.94 5.88 9.10
CA LEU A 123 8.71 6.82 10.21
C LEU A 123 8.35 6.07 11.50
N MET A 124 7.37 5.16 11.44
CA MET A 124 6.95 4.34 12.58
C MET A 124 8.13 3.53 13.16
N LYS A 125 9.00 3.00 12.29
CA LYS A 125 10.19 2.27 12.72
C LYS A 125 11.16 3.19 13.48
N GLN A 126 11.42 4.39 12.97
CA GLN A 126 12.30 5.37 13.62
C GLN A 126 11.74 5.83 14.98
N GLU A 127 10.44 6.08 15.06
CA GLU A 127 9.76 6.43 16.32
C GLU A 127 9.85 5.29 17.34
N MET A 128 9.59 4.05 16.90
CA MET A 128 9.71 2.85 17.73
C MET A 128 11.14 2.66 18.25
N GLU A 129 12.15 2.81 17.41
CA GLU A 129 13.56 2.73 17.80
C GLU A 129 13.93 3.79 18.85
N THR A 130 13.41 5.01 18.70
CA THR A 130 13.62 6.10 19.66
C THR A 130 12.99 5.77 21.02
N ILE A 131 11.76 5.25 21.02
CA ILE A 131 11.06 4.83 22.24
C ILE A 131 11.81 3.68 22.92
N LEU A 132 12.23 2.67 22.17
CA LEU A 132 12.97 1.51 22.70
C LEU A 132 14.31 1.94 23.31
N LEU A 133 15.04 2.84 22.64
CA LEU A 133 16.30 3.38 23.18
C LEU A 133 16.06 4.11 24.49
N ARG A 134 15.02 4.96 24.54
CA ARG A 134 14.67 5.69 25.76
C ARG A 134 14.24 4.76 26.89
N GLN A 135 13.46 3.72 26.58
CA GLN A 135 13.07 2.70 27.55
C GLN A 135 14.29 1.99 28.14
N LYS A 136 15.23 1.55 27.29
CA LYS A 136 16.46 0.90 27.75
C LYS A 136 17.28 1.80 28.68
N GLN A 137 17.38 3.09 28.36
CA GLN A 137 18.06 4.06 29.23
C GLN A 137 17.36 4.19 30.59
N LEU A 138 16.02 4.26 30.60
CA LEU A 138 15.24 4.34 31.84
C LEU A 138 15.35 3.08 32.69
N GLU A 139 15.36 1.90 32.07
CA GLU A 139 15.55 0.63 32.76
C GLU A 139 16.94 0.55 33.42
N GLU A 140 17.97 1.03 32.72
CA GLU A 140 19.33 1.09 33.25
C GLU A 140 19.45 2.09 34.40
N THR A 141 18.91 3.31 34.27
CA THR A 141 18.94 4.28 35.37
C THR A 141 18.14 3.79 36.58
N ASN A 142 16.99 3.12 36.37
CA ASN A 142 16.21 2.54 37.46
C ASN A 142 16.99 1.44 38.19
N ARG A 143 17.71 0.58 37.43
CA ARG A 143 18.59 -0.43 38.00
C ARG A 143 19.67 0.20 38.88
N GLN A 144 20.38 1.21 38.37
CA GLN A 144 21.42 1.92 39.11
C GLN A 144 20.88 2.62 40.36
N LEU A 145 19.68 3.22 40.28
CA LEU A 145 19.03 3.85 41.44
C LEU A 145 18.66 2.82 42.51
N ARG A 146 18.17 1.64 42.11
CA ARG A 146 17.86 0.55 43.05
C ARG A 146 19.12 0.03 43.74
N GLU A 147 20.22 -0.12 43.01
CA GLU A 147 21.52 -0.52 43.55
C GLU A 147 22.01 0.51 44.57
N LYS A 148 22.07 1.80 44.19
CA LYS A 148 22.45 2.90 45.09
C LYS A 148 21.58 2.97 46.34
N ALA A 149 20.25 2.80 46.21
CA ALA A 149 19.36 2.76 47.36
C ALA A 149 19.66 1.56 48.27
N GLY A 150 19.99 0.40 47.68
CA GLY A 150 20.45 -0.77 48.41
C GLY A 150 21.76 -0.54 49.15
N ASP A 151 22.72 0.15 48.54
CA ASP A 151 24.00 0.53 49.15
C ASP A 151 23.79 1.47 50.33
N ILE A 152 22.99 2.53 50.15
CA ILE A 152 22.65 3.47 51.23
C ILE A 152 22.00 2.71 52.39
N ARG A 153 21.04 1.82 52.13
CA ARG A 153 20.38 1.04 53.20
C ARG A 153 21.37 0.15 53.96
N ARG A 154 22.34 -0.47 53.27
CA ARG A 154 23.39 -1.28 53.91
C ARG A 154 24.32 -0.40 54.75
N ASN A 155 24.78 0.72 54.19
CA ASN A 155 25.66 1.67 54.89
C ASN A 155 25.00 2.28 56.14
N LEU A 156 23.68 2.44 56.13
CA LEU A 156 22.92 2.95 57.28
C LEU A 156 22.56 1.86 58.31
N HIS A 157 22.73 0.56 58.00
CA HIS A 157 22.35 -0.52 58.92
C HIS A 157 23.36 -0.69 60.07
N ASP A 158 24.65 -0.66 59.74
CA ASP A 158 25.75 -0.87 60.70
C ASP A 158 26.34 0.48 61.15
N PHE A 159 25.47 1.42 61.53
CA PHE A 159 25.88 2.80 61.72
C PHE A 159 26.22 3.15 63.18
N GLU A 160 27.50 3.40 63.45
CA GLU A 160 27.99 3.99 64.71
C GLU A 160 28.92 5.17 64.43
N LEU A 161 28.57 6.34 64.97
CA LEU A 161 29.36 7.57 64.85
C LEU A 161 29.97 7.91 66.21
N THR A 162 31.26 8.21 66.22
CA THR A 162 31.95 8.72 67.42
C THR A 162 31.78 10.22 67.57
N GLU A 163 31.87 10.74 68.79
CA GLU A 163 31.71 12.18 69.10
C GLU A 163 32.67 13.06 68.29
N GLU A 164 33.92 12.62 68.10
CA GLU A 164 34.91 13.32 67.28
C GLU A 164 34.50 13.44 65.80
N GLN A 165 33.89 12.38 65.25
CA GLN A 165 33.42 12.37 63.87
C GLN A 165 32.17 13.25 63.72
N TYR A 166 31.27 13.24 64.71
CA TYR A 166 30.13 14.15 64.75
C TYR A 166 30.56 15.62 64.72
N MET A 167 31.52 16.02 65.57
CA MET A 167 31.99 17.41 65.63
C MET A 167 32.65 17.85 64.33
N LYS A 168 33.33 16.94 63.62
CA LYS A 168 33.86 17.21 62.27
C LYS A 168 32.74 17.44 61.27
N LEU A 169 31.74 16.54 61.21
CA LEU A 169 30.63 16.63 60.27
C LEU A 169 29.75 17.87 60.50
N LYS A 170 29.51 18.23 61.77
CA LYS A 170 28.73 19.42 62.15
C LYS A 170 29.36 20.75 61.71
N GLY A 171 30.66 20.75 61.43
CA GLY A 171 31.37 21.94 60.93
C GLY A 171 31.09 22.25 59.45
N PHE A 172 30.51 21.32 58.70
CA PHE A 172 30.18 21.49 57.28
C PHE A 172 28.73 21.92 57.08
N PRO A 173 28.42 22.74 56.05
CA PRO A 173 27.04 23.04 55.66
C PRO A 173 26.34 21.80 55.08
N GLU A 174 25.02 21.71 55.26
CA GLU A 174 24.20 20.56 54.83
C GLU A 174 24.35 20.22 53.34
N ASP A 175 24.47 21.24 52.49
CA ASP A 175 24.59 21.08 51.03
C ASP A 175 25.90 20.40 50.58
N GLN A 176 26.90 20.33 51.46
CA GLN A 176 28.19 19.70 51.20
C GLN A 176 28.32 18.30 51.80
N LEU A 177 27.38 17.91 52.66
CA LEU A 177 27.36 16.60 53.29
C LEU A 177 26.78 15.58 52.31
N SER A 178 27.43 14.43 52.19
CA SER A 178 26.82 13.30 51.50
C SER A 178 25.59 12.82 52.27
N ILE A 179 24.64 12.18 51.58
CA ILE A 179 23.42 11.66 52.21
C ILE A 179 23.73 10.78 53.43
N PRO A 180 24.69 9.83 53.38
CA PRO A 180 25.08 9.08 54.57
C PRO A 180 25.53 10.00 55.69
N GLU A 181 26.50 10.89 55.45
CA GLU A 181 27.05 11.80 56.46
C GLU A 181 26.00 12.73 57.11
N TYR A 182 25.07 13.23 56.30
CA TYR A 182 23.94 14.02 56.78
C TYR A 182 23.06 13.21 57.74
N VAL A 183 22.65 12.02 57.30
CA VAL A 183 21.83 11.11 58.10
C VAL A 183 22.58 10.69 59.37
N SER A 184 23.88 10.43 59.27
CA SER A 184 24.78 10.10 60.37
C SER A 184 24.77 11.17 61.46
N MET A 185 24.95 12.43 61.06
CA MET A 185 24.95 13.56 61.99
C MET A 185 23.60 13.67 62.70
N ARG A 186 22.49 13.59 61.96
CA ARG A 186 21.13 13.66 62.53
C ARG A 186 20.81 12.49 63.44
N PHE A 187 21.26 11.28 63.09
CA PHE A 187 21.04 10.09 63.89
C PHE A 187 21.81 10.16 65.22
N TYR A 188 23.05 10.65 65.20
CA TYR A 188 23.84 10.87 66.40
C TYR A 188 23.16 11.88 67.35
N GLU A 189 22.67 13.01 66.82
CA GLU A 189 21.97 14.05 67.62
C GLU A 189 20.77 13.50 68.39
N LEU A 190 20.06 12.53 67.82
CA LEU A 190 18.88 11.91 68.44
C LEU A 190 19.25 10.73 69.33
N MET A 191 20.20 9.89 68.93
CA MET A 191 20.52 8.63 69.61
C MET A 191 21.45 8.78 70.80
N ASP A 192 22.43 9.68 70.72
CA ASP A 192 23.41 9.88 71.80
C ASP A 192 22.77 10.28 73.14
N PRO A 193 21.84 11.25 73.23
CA PRO A 193 21.18 11.57 74.50
C PRO A 193 20.37 10.40 75.07
N LEU A 194 19.67 9.65 74.20
CA LEU A 194 18.92 8.45 74.61
C LEU A 194 19.84 7.35 75.15
N LYS A 195 21.00 7.13 74.50
CA LYS A 195 22.00 6.17 74.97
C LYS A 195 22.57 6.55 76.35
N LYS A 196 22.82 7.85 76.57
CA LYS A 196 23.26 8.37 77.88
C LYS A 196 22.18 8.16 78.95
N GLU A 197 20.93 8.51 78.66
CA GLU A 197 19.80 8.30 79.58
C GLU A 197 19.61 6.82 79.93
N ILE A 198 19.65 5.92 78.95
CA ILE A 198 19.58 4.47 79.18
C ILE A 198 20.71 4.01 80.11
N SER A 199 21.94 4.48 79.85
CA SER A 199 23.10 4.12 80.67
C SER A 199 22.93 4.60 82.12
N GLU A 200 22.48 5.83 82.32
CA GLU A 200 22.21 6.39 83.64
C GLU A 200 21.10 5.63 84.38
N LEU A 201 19.99 5.33 83.69
CA LEU A 201 18.89 4.53 84.25
C LEU A 201 19.36 3.12 84.63
N GLN A 202 20.25 2.54 83.84
CA GLN A 202 20.80 1.21 84.09
C GLN A 202 21.72 1.19 85.31
N VAL A 203 22.55 2.23 85.50
CA VAL A 203 23.33 2.41 86.73
C VAL A 203 22.41 2.59 87.94
N LYS A 204 21.39 3.46 87.85
CA LYS A 204 20.42 3.66 88.95
C LYS A 204 19.68 2.37 89.31
N LYS A 205 19.26 1.60 88.31
CA LYS A 205 18.62 0.29 88.52
C LYS A 205 19.54 -0.66 89.29
N ASN A 206 20.82 -0.73 88.91
CA ASN A 206 21.78 -1.60 89.58
C ASN A 206 21.99 -1.18 91.03
N ASN A 207 22.22 0.11 91.29
CA ASN A 207 22.39 0.63 92.65
C ASN A 207 21.15 0.36 93.53
N LEU A 208 19.94 0.63 93.03
CA LEU A 208 18.71 0.34 93.76
C LEU A 208 18.49 -1.17 93.98
N SER A 209 18.93 -2.00 93.04
CA SER A 209 18.89 -3.46 93.20
C SER A 209 19.85 -3.91 94.30
N GLU A 210 21.05 -3.34 94.35
CA GLU A 210 22.04 -3.60 95.40
C GLU A 210 21.51 -3.16 96.78
N GLU A 211 21.01 -1.92 96.90
CA GLU A 211 20.38 -1.42 98.12
C GLU A 211 19.20 -2.28 98.57
N LEU A 212 18.36 -2.74 97.63
CA LEU A 212 17.24 -3.63 97.93
C LEU A 212 17.74 -4.99 98.46
N THR A 213 18.83 -5.52 97.89
CA THR A 213 19.41 -6.79 98.35
C THR A 213 20.03 -6.65 99.74
N GLU A 214 20.72 -5.55 100.03
CA GLU A 214 21.27 -5.25 101.35
C GLU A 214 20.15 -5.09 102.39
N ASN A 215 19.13 -4.29 102.09
CA ASN A 215 17.99 -4.08 102.97
C ASN A 215 17.24 -5.39 103.26
N LYS A 216 17.04 -6.25 102.25
CA LYS A 216 16.45 -7.58 102.45
C LYS A 216 17.32 -8.47 103.34
N GLY A 217 18.65 -8.36 103.22
CA GLY A 217 19.59 -9.05 104.10
C GLY A 217 19.46 -8.60 105.55
N GLN A 218 19.44 -7.29 105.78
CA GLN A 218 19.27 -6.69 107.12
C GLN A 218 17.90 -7.05 107.75
N LEU A 219 16.82 -7.01 106.96
CA LEU A 219 15.48 -7.39 107.43
C LEU A 219 15.42 -8.85 107.87
N LYS A 220 16.05 -9.77 107.12
CA LYS A 220 16.14 -11.19 107.52
C LYS A 220 16.85 -11.36 108.85
N GLN A 221 17.97 -10.66 109.05
CA GLN A 221 18.73 -10.69 110.30
C GLN A 221 17.90 -10.17 111.49
N LEU A 222 17.07 -9.14 111.29
CA LEU A 222 16.20 -8.59 112.34
C LEU A 222 14.96 -9.45 112.64
N THR A 223 14.55 -10.34 111.73
CA THR A 223 13.41 -11.27 111.94
C THR A 223 13.83 -12.66 112.43
N GLU A 224 15.13 -12.96 112.50
CA GLU A 224 15.68 -14.23 113.00
C GLU A 224 16.21 -14.13 114.46
N GLU A 225 15.96 -13.01 115.16
CA GLU A 225 16.01 -12.87 116.63
C GLU A 225 14.63 -13.15 117.27
#